data_AF-C0DB53-F1
#
_entry.id   AF-C0DB53-F1
#
_cell.length_a   1.000
_cell.length_b   1.000
_cell.length_c   1.000
_cell.angle_alpha   90.00
_cell.angle_beta   90.00
_cell.angle_gamma   90.00
#
_symmetry.space_group_name_H-M   'P 1'
#
loop_
_entity.id
_entity.type
_entity.pdbx_description
1 polymer ?
#
loop_
_entity_poly.entity_id
_entity_poly.type
_entity_poly.pdbx_seq_one_letter_code
_entity_poly.pdbx_strand_id
1 'polypeptide(L)'
;MNIKRAKQEIKDTIQAYLLRDDTGAYAIPSIRQRPVLLIGPPGVGKTQIMEQISQEMGIGLVAYTITHHTRQSAVGLPFIEKKQYGGREYTVTEYTMSEIVASIYDKIESTGLAEGILFIDEINCVSETLAPTMLQFLQCKTFGSHRIPEGWIIVTAGNPPEYNKSVREFDVVTLDRIKKITVEPDFEVWKEYAYRENIHPAILSYLGIKRQNFCQIETTVDGKRFATPRGWEDLSELICVYERLEKKADRDVVGQYIQFPAIAKDFANYLELYYKYRDDYQVDQVLAGVISEALCDKVAKAAFDEKLSVVCLLLSKLSGVFRELRLRERQMELVMNGLKEFQKAVVTDATAGGVAHGMADCENVQSPAAVMMGLAARMEREINADRSAGLLSRREEAVRRSALIELENYGKELAQMERADGPAAWEQVRARFGQASDRYEERRISCGEMLEHAFDFLEAAFGDSQEMVIFVTELNTNEYCVRFLQEYECERYYQYNKRLLFDDEEQRLRARI
;
A
#
# COMPACT_ATOMS: atom_id res chain seq x y z
N MET A 1 -12.94 -16.24 0.96
CA MET A 1 -12.86 -15.08 0.03
C MET A 1 -11.49 -14.45 0.13
N ASN A 2 -10.98 -13.80 -0.91
CA ASN A 2 -9.65 -13.19 -0.86
C ASN A 2 -9.57 -11.88 -0.07
N ILE A 3 -8.35 -11.44 0.23
CA ILE A 3 -8.06 -10.26 1.06
C ILE A 3 -8.56 -8.95 0.44
N LYS A 4 -8.55 -8.81 -0.90
CA LYS A 4 -9.04 -7.61 -1.60
C LYS A 4 -10.54 -7.42 -1.43
N ARG A 5 -11.33 -8.49 -1.57
CA ARG A 5 -12.77 -8.45 -1.26
C ARG A 5 -13.03 -8.18 0.22
N ALA A 6 -12.25 -8.79 1.11
CA ALA A 6 -12.38 -8.54 2.55
C ALA A 6 -12.12 -7.06 2.91
N LYS A 7 -11.10 -6.43 2.30
CA LYS A 7 -10.82 -5.00 2.44
C LYS A 7 -12.02 -4.15 2.01
N GLN A 8 -12.61 -4.44 0.84
CA GLN A 8 -13.78 -3.71 0.36
C GLN A 8 -14.98 -3.86 1.30
N GLU A 9 -15.27 -5.08 1.76
CA GLU A 9 -16.34 -5.34 2.73
C GLU A 9 -16.18 -4.55 4.04
N ILE A 10 -14.94 -4.36 4.50
CA ILE A 10 -14.66 -3.53 5.68
C ILE A 10 -14.90 -2.05 5.37
N LYS A 11 -14.45 -1.54 4.22
CA LYS A 11 -14.73 -0.15 3.80
C LYS A 11 -16.23 0.12 3.72
N ASP A 12 -16.98 -0.78 3.09
CA ASP A 12 -18.44 -0.67 2.98
C ASP A 12 -19.10 -0.72 4.35
N THR A 13 -18.60 -1.57 5.26
CA THR A 13 -19.06 -1.64 6.65
C THR A 13 -18.80 -0.33 7.39
N ILE A 14 -17.63 0.27 7.20
CA ILE A 14 -17.27 1.55 7.81
C ILE A 14 -18.16 2.66 7.30
N GLN A 15 -18.34 2.77 5.98
CA GLN A 15 -19.24 3.76 5.39
C GLN A 15 -20.67 3.61 5.92
N ALA A 16 -21.19 2.38 5.98
CA ALA A 16 -22.53 2.13 6.50
C ALA A 16 -22.66 2.45 8.00
N TYR A 17 -21.63 2.20 8.79
CA TYR A 17 -21.65 2.43 10.25
C TYR A 17 -21.42 3.89 10.62
N LEU A 18 -20.67 4.64 9.81
CA LEU A 18 -20.40 6.07 10.03
C LEU A 18 -21.39 7.00 9.31
N LEU A 19 -22.23 6.48 8.41
CA LEU A 19 -23.27 7.26 7.77
C LEU A 19 -24.21 7.86 8.83
N ARG A 20 -24.41 9.18 8.74
CA ARG A 20 -25.33 9.91 9.62
C ARG A 20 -26.66 10.17 8.91
N ASP A 21 -27.74 10.16 9.66
CA ASP A 21 -29.07 10.56 9.18
C ASP A 21 -29.27 12.09 9.25
N ASP A 22 -30.44 12.56 8.84
CA ASP A 22 -30.79 13.99 8.81
C ASP A 22 -30.76 14.65 10.21
N THR A 23 -30.73 13.88 11.29
CA THR A 23 -30.62 14.37 12.67
C THR A 23 -29.18 14.49 13.14
N GLY A 24 -28.22 14.02 12.33
CA GLY A 24 -26.80 13.96 12.67
C GLY A 24 -26.41 12.74 13.51
N ALA A 25 -27.32 11.81 13.77
CA ALA A 25 -27.06 10.55 14.46
C ALA A 25 -26.62 9.46 13.46
N TYR A 26 -25.87 8.45 13.92
CA TYR A 26 -25.51 7.32 13.05
C TYR A 26 -26.75 6.53 12.62
N ALA A 27 -26.90 6.34 11.31
CA ALA A 27 -28.03 5.63 10.71
C ALA A 27 -28.16 4.19 11.24
N ILE A 28 -27.03 3.55 11.55
CA ILE A 28 -26.97 2.30 12.31
C ILE A 28 -26.45 2.64 13.71
N PRO A 29 -27.27 2.52 14.77
CA PRO A 29 -26.83 2.85 16.12
C PRO A 29 -25.72 1.90 16.58
N SER A 30 -24.79 2.40 17.42
CA SER A 30 -23.59 1.65 17.84
C SER A 30 -23.88 0.25 18.39
N ILE A 31 -25.01 0.05 19.06
CA ILE A 31 -25.44 -1.24 19.60
C ILE A 31 -25.81 -2.28 18.52
N ARG A 32 -26.18 -1.85 17.30
CA ARG A 32 -26.51 -2.74 16.17
C ARG A 32 -25.34 -2.95 15.20
N GLN A 33 -24.27 -2.19 15.36
CA GLN A 33 -23.06 -2.32 14.57
C GLN A 33 -22.23 -3.51 15.08
N ARG A 34 -22.31 -4.64 14.37
CA ARG A 34 -21.54 -5.86 14.70
C ARG A 34 -20.05 -5.65 14.44
N PRO A 35 -19.14 -6.06 15.35
CA PRO A 35 -17.70 -6.09 15.05
C PRO A 35 -17.40 -6.99 13.86
N VAL A 36 -16.34 -6.67 13.12
CA VAL A 36 -15.86 -7.50 12.02
C VAL A 36 -14.78 -8.45 12.54
N LEU A 37 -14.84 -9.72 12.15
CA LEU A 37 -13.83 -10.73 12.50
C LEU A 37 -13.25 -11.34 11.22
N LEU A 38 -11.96 -11.12 10.99
CA LEU A 38 -11.20 -11.74 9.91
C LEU A 38 -10.56 -13.04 10.41
N ILE A 39 -10.88 -14.17 9.78
CA ILE A 39 -10.21 -15.45 10.05
C ILE A 39 -9.45 -15.86 8.79
N GLY A 40 -8.13 -16.00 8.90
CA GLY A 40 -7.29 -16.46 7.78
C GLY A 40 -5.86 -16.77 8.21
N PRO A 41 -5.05 -17.42 7.37
CA PRO A 41 -3.68 -17.80 7.72
C PRO A 41 -2.81 -16.58 8.09
N PRO A 42 -1.70 -16.80 8.82
CA PRO A 42 -0.74 -15.74 9.10
C PRO A 42 -0.12 -15.20 7.80
N GLY A 43 0.21 -13.91 7.79
CA GLY A 43 0.93 -13.29 6.67
C GLY A 43 0.12 -12.99 5.42
N VAL A 44 -1.21 -13.14 5.41
CA VAL A 44 -2.07 -12.78 4.24
C VAL A 44 -2.45 -11.30 4.13
N GLY A 45 -1.84 -10.42 4.95
CA GLY A 45 -2.09 -8.97 4.88
C GLY A 45 -3.27 -8.44 5.71
N LYS A 46 -3.81 -9.21 6.67
CA LYS A 46 -4.95 -8.78 7.53
C LYS A 46 -4.69 -7.45 8.25
N THR A 47 -3.51 -7.30 8.85
CA THR A 47 -3.10 -6.07 9.55
C THR A 47 -2.88 -4.92 8.56
N GLN A 48 -2.21 -5.21 7.45
CA GLN A 48 -1.85 -4.20 6.45
C GLN A 48 -3.07 -3.59 5.76
N ILE A 49 -4.13 -4.36 5.51
CA ILE A 49 -5.35 -3.78 4.94
C ILE A 49 -6.02 -2.79 5.90
N MET A 50 -5.82 -2.89 7.22
CA MET A 50 -6.35 -1.90 8.17
C MET A 50 -5.68 -0.55 8.01
N GLU A 51 -4.35 -0.55 7.86
CA GLU A 51 -3.56 0.65 7.57
C GLU A 51 -4.00 1.28 6.25
N GLN A 52 -4.14 0.47 5.20
CA GLN A 52 -4.61 0.95 3.90
C GLN A 52 -6.02 1.54 3.98
N ILE A 53 -6.95 0.93 4.73
CA ILE A 53 -8.31 1.45 4.90
C ILE A 53 -8.29 2.78 5.65
N SER A 54 -7.50 2.88 6.73
CA SER A 54 -7.34 4.12 7.50
C SER A 54 -6.83 5.27 6.61
N GLN A 55 -5.81 5.01 5.80
CA GLN A 55 -5.26 5.97 4.84
C GLN A 55 -6.27 6.37 3.76
N GLU A 56 -6.97 5.41 3.15
CA GLU A 56 -7.91 5.66 2.06
C GLU A 56 -9.19 6.37 2.52
N MET A 57 -9.61 6.16 3.77
CA MET A 57 -10.83 6.74 4.32
C MET A 57 -10.58 7.98 5.19
N GLY A 58 -9.33 8.30 5.51
CA GLY A 58 -8.97 9.45 6.34
C GLY A 58 -9.46 9.32 7.79
N ILE A 59 -9.45 8.11 8.34
CA ILE A 59 -9.94 7.81 9.70
C ILE A 59 -8.81 7.30 10.59
N GLY A 60 -8.96 7.43 11.91
CA GLY A 60 -7.96 6.97 12.87
C GLY A 60 -7.78 5.44 12.85
N LEU A 61 -6.59 4.97 13.16
CA LEU A 61 -6.30 3.54 13.39
C LEU A 61 -5.57 3.38 14.71
N VAL A 62 -6.09 2.49 15.55
CA VAL A 62 -5.43 1.97 16.75
C VAL A 62 -5.38 0.46 16.62
N ALA A 63 -4.17 -0.10 16.57
CA ALA A 63 -3.93 -1.52 16.36
C ALA A 63 -3.24 -2.15 17.58
N TYR A 64 -3.77 -3.27 18.06
CA TYR A 64 -3.22 -4.03 19.18
C TYR A 64 -3.14 -5.51 18.86
N THR A 65 -2.12 -6.18 19.39
CA THR A 65 -2.01 -7.64 19.39
C THR A 65 -2.32 -8.15 20.79
N ILE A 66 -3.48 -8.79 20.98
CA ILE A 66 -4.00 -9.07 22.34
C ILE A 66 -3.13 -10.04 23.15
N THR A 67 -2.35 -10.87 22.47
CA THR A 67 -1.48 -11.89 23.09
C THR A 67 -0.33 -11.27 23.90
N HIS A 68 0.00 -10.01 23.67
CA HIS A 68 1.01 -9.28 24.45
C HIS A 68 0.44 -8.57 25.70
N HIS A 69 -0.89 -8.61 25.89
CA HIS A 69 -1.55 -7.92 26.99
C HIS A 69 -1.90 -8.85 28.14
N THR A 70 -1.75 -8.30 29.34
CA THR A 70 -2.27 -8.91 30.56
C THR A 70 -3.71 -8.49 30.77
N ARG A 71 -4.41 -9.17 31.68
CA ARG A 71 -5.74 -8.75 32.10
C ARG A 71 -5.71 -7.32 32.66
N GLN A 72 -4.66 -6.97 33.37
CA GLN A 72 -4.47 -5.66 34.00
C GLN A 72 -4.32 -4.55 32.95
N SER A 73 -3.51 -4.74 31.90
CA SER A 73 -3.38 -3.73 30.83
C SER A 73 -4.67 -3.58 30.01
N ALA A 74 -5.39 -4.68 29.80
CA ALA A 74 -6.60 -4.69 28.99
C ALA A 74 -7.85 -4.17 29.74
N VAL A 75 -7.99 -4.45 31.04
CA VAL A 75 -9.18 -4.06 31.85
C VAL A 75 -8.92 -2.82 32.69
N GLY A 76 -7.67 -2.49 32.98
CA GLY A 76 -7.27 -1.48 33.95
C GLY A 76 -6.86 -2.09 35.29
N LEU A 77 -6.28 -1.24 36.15
CA LEU A 77 -5.89 -1.62 37.50
C LEU A 77 -7.05 -1.36 38.47
N PRO A 78 -7.35 -2.31 39.38
CA PRO A 78 -8.39 -2.09 40.38
C PRO A 78 -7.92 -1.04 41.39
N PHE A 79 -8.81 -0.10 41.72
CA PHE A 79 -8.61 0.83 42.81
C PHE A 79 -9.87 0.93 43.68
N ILE A 80 -9.67 1.38 44.91
CA ILE A 80 -10.74 1.47 45.90
C ILE A 80 -11.38 2.86 45.77
N GLU A 81 -12.70 2.89 45.59
CA GLU A 81 -13.49 4.12 45.60
C GLU A 81 -14.60 4.04 46.66
N LYS A 82 -14.93 5.19 47.25
CA LYS A 82 -16.04 5.31 48.20
C LYS A 82 -17.23 5.92 47.48
N LYS A 83 -18.35 5.19 47.42
CA LYS A 83 -19.59 5.64 46.78
C LYS A 83 -20.74 5.67 47.76
N GLN A 84 -21.61 6.67 47.61
CA GLN A 84 -22.84 6.83 48.39
C GLN A 84 -24.00 6.11 47.69
N TYR A 85 -24.57 5.10 48.34
CA TYR A 85 -25.78 4.42 47.87
C TYR A 85 -26.85 4.51 48.96
N GLY A 86 -28.01 5.09 48.64
CA GLY A 86 -29.12 5.22 49.59
C GLY A 86 -28.77 5.99 50.88
N GLY A 87 -27.88 6.98 50.80
CA GLY A 87 -27.44 7.79 51.95
C GLY A 87 -26.40 7.13 52.87
N ARG A 88 -25.84 5.99 52.47
CA ARG A 88 -24.74 5.30 53.18
C ARG A 88 -23.51 5.18 52.29
N GLU A 89 -22.34 5.38 52.88
CA GLU A 89 -21.05 5.21 52.20
C GLU A 89 -20.70 3.72 52.14
N TYR A 90 -20.41 3.24 50.93
CA TYR A 90 -19.90 1.90 50.65
C TYR A 90 -18.54 2.02 49.96
N THR A 91 -17.65 1.10 50.29
CA THR A 91 -16.40 0.93 49.56
C THR A 91 -16.65 -0.01 48.39
N VAL A 92 -16.34 0.45 47.18
CA VAL A 92 -16.48 -0.32 45.94
C VAL A 92 -15.13 -0.46 45.24
N THR A 93 -15.03 -1.47 44.38
CA THR A 93 -13.87 -1.66 43.52
C THR A 93 -14.19 -1.08 42.14
N GLU A 94 -13.34 -0.17 41.67
CA GLU A 94 -13.38 0.42 40.33
C GLU A 94 -12.12 0.06 39.57
N TYR A 95 -12.12 0.27 38.26
CA TYR A 95 -10.96 0.00 37.40
C TYR A 95 -10.53 1.28 36.70
N THR A 96 -9.22 1.47 36.54
CA THR A 96 -8.70 2.55 35.71
C THR A 96 -9.09 2.35 34.25
N MET A 97 -9.02 3.42 33.45
CA MET A 97 -9.20 3.30 32.01
C MET A 97 -8.20 2.28 31.44
N SER A 98 -8.69 1.41 30.55
CA SER A 98 -7.88 0.49 29.77
C SER A 98 -6.91 1.26 28.87
N GLU A 99 -5.69 0.77 28.71
CA GLU A 99 -4.71 1.32 27.75
C GLU A 99 -5.26 1.33 26.31
N ILE A 100 -6.10 0.34 25.98
CA ILE A 100 -6.75 0.23 24.67
C ILE A 100 -7.75 1.37 24.45
N VAL A 101 -8.50 1.74 25.49
CA VAL A 101 -9.46 2.83 25.40
C VAL A 101 -8.74 4.19 25.46
N ALA A 102 -7.73 4.32 26.31
CA ALA A 102 -6.91 5.53 26.42
C ALA A 102 -6.24 5.89 25.09
N SER A 103 -5.62 4.92 24.41
CA SER A 103 -4.96 5.15 23.12
C SER A 103 -5.92 5.63 22.01
N ILE A 104 -7.20 5.26 22.08
CA ILE A 104 -8.21 5.80 21.17
C ILE A 104 -8.40 7.30 21.44
N TYR A 105 -8.58 7.69 22.70
CA TYR A 105 -8.70 9.10 23.06
C TYR A 105 -7.43 9.88 22.73
N ASP A 106 -6.24 9.36 23.04
CA ASP A 106 -4.96 9.96 22.67
C ASP A 106 -4.85 10.16 21.14
N LYS A 107 -5.33 9.19 20.35
CA LYS A 107 -5.36 9.29 18.89
C LYS A 107 -6.33 10.37 18.43
N ILE A 108 -7.52 10.46 19.01
CA ILE A 108 -8.50 11.51 18.71
C ILE A 108 -7.90 12.88 19.04
N GLU A 109 -7.30 13.05 20.22
CA GLU A 109 -6.73 14.34 20.66
C GLU A 109 -5.54 14.78 19.80
N SER A 110 -4.64 13.84 19.48
CA SER A 110 -3.43 14.15 18.70
C SER A 110 -3.68 14.41 17.21
N THR A 111 -4.72 13.80 16.63
CA THR A 111 -4.98 13.86 15.18
C THR A 111 -6.23 14.66 14.81
N GLY A 112 -7.13 14.92 15.76
CA GLY A 112 -8.46 15.49 15.51
C GLY A 112 -9.44 14.52 14.84
N LEU A 113 -9.05 13.26 14.58
CA LEU A 113 -9.90 12.27 13.92
C LEU A 113 -10.86 11.65 14.93
N ALA A 114 -12.11 12.10 14.92
CA ALA A 114 -13.17 11.60 15.80
C ALA A 114 -13.62 10.16 15.47
N GLU A 115 -13.44 9.73 14.23
CA GLU A 115 -13.87 8.42 13.71
C GLU A 115 -12.65 7.55 13.38
N GLY A 116 -12.75 6.24 13.58
CA GLY A 116 -11.61 5.34 13.45
C GLY A 116 -11.89 3.85 13.52
N ILE A 117 -10.82 3.07 13.42
CA ILE A 117 -10.80 1.62 13.56
C ILE A 117 -9.99 1.24 14.80
N LEU A 118 -10.61 0.47 15.69
CA LEU A 118 -9.89 -0.32 16.68
C LEU A 118 -9.65 -1.72 16.11
N PHE A 119 -8.41 -2.01 15.74
CA PHE A 119 -7.98 -3.31 15.23
C PHE A 119 -7.36 -4.17 16.33
N ILE A 120 -7.94 -5.34 16.61
CA ILE A 120 -7.37 -6.31 17.56
C ILE A 120 -6.94 -7.58 16.82
N ASP A 121 -5.63 -7.79 16.72
CA ASP A 121 -5.04 -8.98 16.13
C ASP A 121 -4.92 -10.13 17.16
N GLU A 122 -4.89 -11.34 16.64
CA GLU A 122 -4.83 -12.60 17.38
C GLU A 122 -5.92 -12.77 18.46
N ILE A 123 -7.13 -12.26 18.20
CA ILE A 123 -8.22 -12.22 19.18
C ILE A 123 -8.61 -13.59 19.75
N ASN A 124 -8.41 -14.66 18.97
CA ASN A 124 -8.73 -16.02 19.35
C ASN A 124 -7.55 -16.78 19.98
N CYS A 125 -6.37 -16.18 20.08
CA CYS A 125 -5.20 -16.72 20.79
C CYS A 125 -5.06 -16.16 22.21
N VAL A 126 -6.10 -15.48 22.70
CA VAL A 126 -6.13 -14.84 24.02
C VAL A 126 -5.95 -15.84 25.18
N SER A 127 -5.29 -15.38 26.25
CA SER A 127 -5.10 -16.14 27.47
C SER A 127 -6.44 -16.49 28.16
N GLU A 128 -6.44 -17.54 28.98
CA GLU A 128 -7.67 -18.02 29.63
C GLU A 128 -8.34 -16.97 30.52
N THR A 129 -7.53 -16.18 31.20
CA THR A 129 -8.00 -15.15 32.15
C THR A 129 -8.59 -13.93 31.46
N LEU A 130 -8.30 -13.74 30.17
CA LEU A 130 -8.74 -12.61 29.35
C LEU A 130 -9.87 -12.98 28.37
N ALA A 131 -10.04 -14.27 28.06
CA ALA A 131 -11.07 -14.74 27.13
C ALA A 131 -12.49 -14.24 27.48
N PRO A 132 -12.98 -14.29 28.74
CA PRO A 132 -14.32 -13.78 29.08
C PRO A 132 -14.48 -12.28 28.79
N THR A 133 -13.43 -11.49 29.06
CA THR A 133 -13.42 -10.06 28.78
C THR A 133 -13.43 -9.78 27.28
N MET A 134 -12.73 -10.59 26.47
CA MET A 134 -12.76 -10.43 25.01
C MET A 134 -14.14 -10.74 24.43
N LEU A 135 -14.81 -11.78 24.94
CA LEU A 135 -16.18 -12.08 24.56
C LEU A 135 -17.12 -10.93 24.92
N GLN A 136 -17.01 -10.39 26.13
CA GLN A 136 -17.76 -9.19 26.53
C GLN A 136 -17.46 -8.00 25.61
N PHE A 137 -16.20 -7.77 25.26
CA PHE A 137 -15.80 -6.70 24.35
C PHE A 137 -16.44 -6.84 22.97
N LEU A 138 -16.39 -8.04 22.37
CA LEU A 138 -16.99 -8.30 21.06
C LEU A 138 -18.52 -8.18 21.09
N GLN A 139 -19.17 -8.47 22.21
CA GLN A 139 -20.63 -8.41 22.32
C GLN A 139 -21.16 -7.03 22.71
N CYS A 140 -20.47 -6.33 23.59
CA CYS A 140 -20.96 -5.11 24.25
C CYS A 140 -20.19 -3.85 23.86
N LYS A 141 -19.09 -3.97 23.08
CA LYS A 141 -18.18 -2.87 22.75
C LYS A 141 -17.63 -2.14 23.98
N THR A 142 -17.35 -2.92 25.03
CA THR A 142 -16.83 -2.44 26.30
C THR A 142 -15.59 -3.22 26.68
N PHE A 143 -14.53 -2.53 27.04
CA PHE A 143 -13.39 -3.11 27.74
C PHE A 143 -13.51 -2.77 29.23
N GLY A 144 -13.80 -3.77 30.06
CA GLY A 144 -14.12 -3.53 31.47
C GLY A 144 -15.40 -2.71 31.63
N SER A 145 -15.33 -1.62 32.38
CA SER A 145 -16.43 -0.65 32.57
C SER A 145 -16.48 0.43 31.48
N HIS A 146 -15.48 0.51 30.60
CA HIS A 146 -15.33 1.59 29.63
C HIS A 146 -15.86 1.19 28.26
N ARG A 147 -16.71 2.04 27.67
CA ARG A 147 -17.21 1.89 26.30
C ARG A 147 -16.18 2.39 25.30
N ILE A 148 -16.10 1.71 24.16
CA ILE A 148 -15.42 2.26 22.99
C ILE A 148 -16.18 3.52 22.54
N PRO A 149 -15.48 4.63 22.20
CA PRO A 149 -16.10 5.84 21.71
C PRO A 149 -17.01 5.60 20.50
N GLU A 150 -18.07 6.39 20.36
CA GLU A 150 -18.86 6.38 19.14
C GLU A 150 -18.02 6.85 17.94
N GLY A 151 -18.31 6.35 16.74
CA GLY A 151 -17.48 6.59 15.56
C GLY A 151 -16.26 5.66 15.44
N TRP A 152 -15.99 4.82 16.44
CA TRP A 152 -14.92 3.83 16.40
C TRP A 152 -15.44 2.42 16.16
N ILE A 153 -14.95 1.81 15.08
CA ILE A 153 -15.39 0.51 14.59
C ILE A 153 -14.41 -0.57 15.03
N ILE A 154 -14.94 -1.66 15.56
CA ILE A 154 -14.13 -2.79 16.02
C ILE A 154 -13.93 -3.75 14.86
N VAL A 155 -12.67 -3.94 14.49
CA VAL A 155 -12.25 -5.00 13.56
C VAL A 155 -11.27 -5.89 14.30
N THR A 156 -11.41 -7.20 14.16
CA THR A 156 -10.56 -8.16 14.83
C THR A 156 -10.04 -9.19 13.83
N ALA A 157 -8.87 -9.75 14.10
CA ALA A 157 -8.28 -10.81 13.31
C ALA A 157 -7.90 -12.00 14.18
N GLY A 158 -8.08 -13.19 13.62
CA GLY A 158 -7.73 -14.44 14.25
C GLY A 158 -7.14 -15.44 13.26
N ASN A 159 -6.55 -16.50 13.82
CA ASN A 159 -5.98 -17.58 13.04
C ASN A 159 -6.92 -18.80 13.04
N PRO A 160 -7.04 -19.53 11.92
CA PRO A 160 -7.66 -20.84 11.89
C PRO A 160 -7.05 -21.81 12.94
N PRO A 161 -7.85 -22.69 13.58
CA PRO A 161 -7.37 -23.62 14.60
C PRO A 161 -6.24 -24.54 14.13
N GLU A 162 -6.28 -24.93 12.85
CA GLU A 162 -5.28 -25.75 12.17
C GLU A 162 -3.87 -25.11 12.13
N TYR A 163 -3.76 -23.78 12.22
CA TYR A 163 -2.47 -23.09 12.16
C TYR A 163 -1.88 -22.75 13.52
N ASN A 164 -2.67 -22.71 14.60
CA ASN A 164 -2.17 -22.33 15.92
C ASN A 164 -2.91 -23.09 17.05
N LYS A 165 -2.14 -23.83 17.87
CA LYS A 165 -2.66 -24.67 18.95
C LYS A 165 -3.29 -23.87 20.10
N SER A 166 -2.94 -22.59 20.24
CA SER A 166 -3.50 -21.70 21.26
C SER A 166 -4.85 -21.09 20.85
N VAL A 167 -5.33 -21.40 19.65
CA VAL A 167 -6.60 -20.88 19.14
C VAL A 167 -7.76 -21.47 19.92
N ARG A 168 -8.64 -20.59 20.38
CA ARG A 168 -9.93 -20.91 20.98
C ARG A 168 -11.03 -20.61 19.97
N GLU A 169 -11.87 -21.58 19.68
CA GLU A 169 -13.02 -21.35 18.83
C GLU A 169 -14.10 -20.55 19.58
N PHE A 170 -14.74 -19.63 18.86
CA PHE A 170 -15.87 -18.87 19.39
C PHE A 170 -17.14 -19.73 19.32
N ASP A 171 -17.97 -19.63 20.37
CA ASP A 171 -19.27 -20.30 20.39
C ASP A 171 -20.26 -19.66 19.40
N VAL A 172 -21.35 -20.37 19.12
CA VAL A 172 -22.39 -19.91 18.18
C VAL A 172 -23.00 -18.58 18.63
N VAL A 173 -23.15 -18.37 19.95
CA VAL A 173 -23.73 -17.14 20.52
C VAL A 173 -22.87 -15.93 20.22
N THR A 174 -21.54 -16.07 20.32
CA THR A 174 -20.59 -15.01 19.98
C THR A 174 -20.54 -14.78 18.48
N LEU A 175 -20.49 -15.84 17.69
CA LEU A 175 -20.47 -15.75 16.22
C LEU A 175 -21.73 -15.07 15.65
N ASP A 176 -22.90 -15.27 16.25
CA ASP A 176 -24.14 -14.61 15.83
C ASP A 176 -24.11 -13.07 16.00
N ARG A 177 -23.23 -12.55 16.86
CA ARG A 177 -23.09 -11.11 17.13
C ARG A 177 -21.95 -10.45 16.36
N ILE A 178 -21.23 -11.20 15.52
CA ILE A 178 -20.03 -10.75 14.81
C ILE A 178 -20.21 -10.94 13.30
N LYS A 179 -19.71 -10.00 12.50
CA LYS A 179 -19.59 -10.14 11.03
C LYS A 179 -18.29 -10.90 10.74
N LYS A 180 -18.36 -12.25 10.64
CA LYS A 180 -17.21 -13.11 10.32
C LYS A 180 -16.91 -13.12 8.82
N ILE A 181 -15.65 -12.89 8.46
CA ILE A 181 -15.12 -12.98 7.10
C ILE A 181 -13.96 -13.98 7.11
N THR A 182 -14.09 -15.07 6.34
CA THR A 182 -13.00 -16.02 6.13
C THR A 182 -12.13 -15.56 4.94
N VAL A 183 -10.87 -15.29 5.23
CA VAL A 183 -9.86 -14.80 4.28
C VAL A 183 -8.97 -15.96 3.84
N GLU A 184 -8.90 -16.19 2.53
CA GLU A 184 -8.06 -17.21 1.91
C GLU A 184 -6.90 -16.54 1.14
N PRO A 185 -5.71 -17.14 1.12
CA PRO A 185 -4.62 -16.71 0.24
C PRO A 185 -5.04 -16.84 -1.22
N ASP A 186 -4.78 -15.79 -2.00
CA ASP A 186 -5.05 -15.73 -3.42
C ASP A 186 -3.84 -15.10 -4.10
N PHE A 187 -3.16 -15.89 -4.94
CA PHE A 187 -1.92 -15.45 -5.59
C PHE A 187 -2.17 -14.31 -6.57
N GLU A 188 -3.27 -14.33 -7.34
CA GLU A 188 -3.54 -13.27 -8.34
C GLU A 188 -3.78 -11.93 -7.64
N VAL A 189 -4.55 -11.94 -6.55
CA VAL A 189 -4.73 -10.74 -5.73
C VAL A 189 -3.43 -10.27 -5.09
N TRP A 190 -2.61 -11.20 -4.58
CA TRP A 190 -1.31 -10.84 -4.02
C TRP A 190 -0.34 -10.33 -5.09
N LYS A 191 -0.42 -10.83 -6.32
CA LYS A 191 0.42 -10.39 -7.44
C LYS A 191 0.14 -8.95 -7.83
N GLU A 192 -1.12 -8.53 -7.86
CA GLU A 192 -1.49 -7.11 -8.03
C GLU A 192 -0.82 -6.23 -6.96
N TYR A 193 -0.87 -6.67 -5.69
CA TYR A 193 -0.19 -6.01 -4.58
C TYR A 193 1.33 -6.01 -4.76
N ALA A 194 1.91 -7.13 -5.17
CA ALA A 194 3.33 -7.32 -5.32
C ALA A 194 3.91 -6.42 -6.41
N TYR A 195 3.16 -6.15 -7.49
CA TYR A 195 3.53 -5.15 -8.48
C TYR A 195 3.56 -3.73 -7.90
N ARG A 196 2.56 -3.36 -7.08
CA ARG A 196 2.54 -2.05 -6.42
C ARG A 196 3.74 -1.85 -5.51
N GLU A 197 4.01 -2.83 -4.64
CA GLU A 197 5.10 -2.80 -3.67
C GLU A 197 6.46 -3.19 -4.24
N ASN A 198 6.52 -3.49 -5.54
CA ASN A 198 7.75 -3.80 -6.26
C ASN A 198 8.53 -4.96 -5.61
N ILE A 199 7.80 -6.04 -5.38
CA ILE A 199 8.37 -7.33 -4.99
C ILE A 199 9.36 -7.81 -6.07
N HIS A 200 10.43 -8.45 -5.63
CA HIS A 200 11.53 -8.86 -6.48
C HIS A 200 11.03 -9.77 -7.63
N PRO A 201 11.42 -9.50 -8.88
CA PRO A 201 10.79 -10.16 -10.03
C PRO A 201 11.04 -11.67 -10.09
N ALA A 202 12.18 -12.15 -9.57
CA ALA A 202 12.45 -13.58 -9.48
C ALA A 202 11.38 -14.31 -8.64
N ILE A 203 10.87 -13.68 -7.58
CA ILE A 203 9.81 -14.27 -6.74
C ILE A 203 8.49 -14.31 -7.52
N LEU A 204 8.15 -13.22 -8.22
CA LEU A 204 6.93 -13.16 -9.03
C LEU A 204 6.94 -14.19 -10.16
N SER A 205 8.08 -14.33 -10.84
CA SER A 205 8.23 -15.30 -11.93
C SER A 205 8.16 -16.74 -11.41
N TYR A 206 8.88 -17.04 -10.32
CA TYR A 206 8.82 -18.35 -9.67
C TYR A 206 7.40 -18.72 -9.22
N LEU A 207 6.72 -17.84 -8.50
CA LEU A 207 5.37 -18.09 -8.01
C LEU A 207 4.32 -18.10 -9.13
N GLY A 208 4.57 -17.39 -10.24
CA GLY A 208 3.77 -17.49 -11.45
C GLY A 208 3.78 -18.91 -12.03
N ILE A 209 4.94 -19.58 -12.00
CA ILE A 209 5.11 -20.98 -12.44
C ILE A 209 4.60 -21.96 -11.38
N LYS A 210 4.91 -21.70 -10.10
CA LYS A 210 4.68 -22.60 -8.97
C LYS A 210 3.68 -22.00 -7.98
N ARG A 211 2.47 -21.66 -8.44
CA ARG A 211 1.44 -20.99 -7.61
C ARG A 211 1.12 -21.72 -6.31
N GLN A 212 1.19 -23.05 -6.31
CA GLN A 212 1.00 -23.87 -5.12
C GLN A 212 1.99 -23.58 -3.99
N ASN A 213 3.16 -23.00 -4.28
CA ASN A 213 4.20 -22.67 -3.31
C ASN A 213 3.98 -21.29 -2.66
N PHE A 214 2.94 -20.55 -3.07
CA PHE A 214 2.65 -19.20 -2.57
C PHE A 214 2.36 -19.18 -1.07
N CYS A 215 1.46 -20.06 -0.61
CA CYS A 215 1.08 -20.15 0.80
C CYS A 215 0.84 -21.62 1.18
N GLN A 216 1.74 -22.19 1.98
CA GLN A 216 1.62 -23.54 2.51
C GLN A 216 2.00 -23.55 3.99
N ILE A 217 1.22 -24.24 4.80
CA ILE A 217 1.49 -24.42 6.23
C ILE A 217 1.21 -25.88 6.57
N GLU A 218 2.22 -26.59 7.05
CA GLU A 218 2.14 -27.99 7.43
C GLU A 218 2.63 -28.18 8.87
N THR A 219 1.96 -29.06 9.61
CA THR A 219 2.43 -29.51 10.93
C THR A 219 2.97 -30.93 10.79
N THR A 220 4.26 -31.10 11.05
CA THR A 220 4.96 -32.39 10.99
C THR A 220 5.43 -32.82 12.38
N VAL A 221 5.97 -34.04 12.51
CA VAL A 221 6.53 -34.55 13.76
C VAL A 221 7.72 -33.68 14.24
N ASP A 222 8.51 -33.16 13.31
CA ASP A 222 9.69 -32.34 13.58
C ASP A 222 9.38 -30.85 13.80
N GLY A 223 8.10 -30.46 13.73
CA GLY A 223 7.65 -29.07 13.87
C GLY A 223 6.83 -28.58 12.68
N LYS A 224 6.57 -27.27 12.66
CA LYS A 224 5.81 -26.61 11.59
C LYS A 224 6.73 -26.23 10.43
N ARG A 225 6.24 -26.40 9.21
CA ARG A 225 6.88 -25.95 7.98
C ARG A 225 5.95 -24.99 7.28
N PHE A 226 6.45 -23.87 6.78
CA PHE A 226 5.59 -22.87 6.18
C PHE A 226 6.26 -21.99 5.13
N ALA A 227 5.47 -21.61 4.14
CA ALA A 227 5.71 -20.52 3.21
C ALA A 227 4.47 -19.61 3.27
N THR A 228 4.66 -18.31 3.43
CA THR A 228 3.55 -17.35 3.57
C THR A 228 3.79 -16.15 2.66
N PRO A 229 2.74 -15.39 2.30
CA PRO A 229 2.90 -14.20 1.47
C PRO A 229 3.87 -13.18 2.08
N ARG A 230 3.80 -12.98 3.41
CA ARG A 230 4.77 -12.18 4.18
C ARG A 230 6.21 -12.69 4.04
N GLY A 231 6.43 -14.01 4.14
CA GLY A 231 7.77 -14.57 3.98
C GLY A 231 8.39 -14.30 2.61
N TRP A 232 7.58 -14.30 1.55
CA TRP A 232 8.02 -13.92 0.21
C TRP A 232 8.35 -12.43 0.09
N GLU A 233 7.56 -11.57 0.73
CA GLU A 233 7.80 -10.14 0.79
C GLU A 233 9.08 -9.78 1.55
N ASP A 234 9.27 -10.34 2.74
CA ASP A 234 10.46 -10.12 3.55
C ASP A 234 11.74 -10.61 2.82
N LEU A 235 11.65 -11.77 2.14
CA LEU A 235 12.74 -12.29 1.31
C LEU A 235 13.03 -11.38 0.11
N SER A 236 11.99 -10.82 -0.52
CA SER A 236 12.12 -9.86 -1.61
C SER A 236 12.92 -8.63 -1.19
N GLU A 237 12.60 -8.05 -0.04
CA GLU A 237 13.33 -6.88 0.48
C GLU A 237 14.81 -7.20 0.68
N LEU A 238 15.11 -8.37 1.26
CA LEU A 238 16.48 -8.81 1.48
C LEU A 238 17.24 -8.98 0.17
N ILE A 239 16.65 -9.67 -0.82
CA ILE A 239 17.28 -9.90 -2.12
C ILE A 239 17.61 -8.56 -2.79
N CYS A 240 16.66 -7.62 -2.82
CA CYS A 240 16.87 -6.29 -3.38
C CYS A 240 18.06 -5.55 -2.71
N VAL A 241 18.19 -5.67 -1.39
CA VAL A 241 19.32 -5.05 -0.66
C VAL A 241 20.62 -5.80 -0.93
N TYR A 242 20.59 -7.13 -1.00
CA TYR A 242 21.76 -7.95 -1.29
C TYR A 242 22.33 -7.65 -2.67
N GLU A 243 21.49 -7.52 -3.69
CA GLU A 243 21.93 -7.14 -5.03
C GLU A 243 22.66 -5.79 -5.05
N ARG A 244 22.16 -4.79 -4.30
CA ARG A 244 22.83 -3.47 -4.16
C ARG A 244 24.15 -3.54 -3.42
N LEU A 245 24.30 -4.53 -2.55
CA LEU A 245 25.53 -4.81 -1.81
C LEU A 245 26.43 -5.84 -2.53
N GLU A 246 26.08 -6.22 -3.77
CA GLU A 246 26.79 -7.23 -4.57
C GLU A 246 26.90 -8.60 -3.87
N LYS A 247 25.86 -8.96 -3.11
CA LYS A 247 25.69 -10.25 -2.43
C LYS A 247 24.61 -11.09 -3.09
N LYS A 248 24.68 -12.42 -2.92
CA LYS A 248 23.64 -13.35 -3.36
C LYS A 248 23.00 -14.04 -2.17
N ALA A 249 21.69 -14.24 -2.24
CA ALA A 249 20.96 -15.06 -1.27
C ALA A 249 21.10 -16.53 -1.69
N ASP A 250 21.75 -17.33 -0.84
CA ASP A 250 21.86 -18.77 -1.04
C ASP A 250 20.64 -19.51 -0.44
N ARG A 251 20.68 -20.84 -0.51
CA ARG A 251 19.61 -21.70 0.01
C ARG A 251 19.36 -21.52 1.50
N ASP A 252 20.40 -21.29 2.29
CA ASP A 252 20.26 -21.17 3.74
C ASP A 252 19.61 -19.83 4.08
N VAL A 253 19.98 -18.75 3.39
CA VAL A 253 19.31 -17.45 3.48
C VAL A 253 17.84 -17.54 3.09
N VAL A 254 17.52 -18.17 1.94
CA VAL A 254 16.13 -18.35 1.52
C VAL A 254 15.32 -19.14 2.57
N GLY A 255 15.91 -20.18 3.16
CA GLY A 255 15.28 -21.01 4.18
C GLY A 255 14.95 -20.29 5.50
N GLN A 256 15.60 -19.17 5.80
CA GLN A 256 15.29 -18.35 6.98
C GLN A 256 13.92 -17.67 6.89
N TYR A 257 13.50 -17.31 5.67
CA TYR A 257 12.23 -16.63 5.37
C TYR A 257 11.16 -17.61 4.91
N ILE A 258 11.53 -18.56 4.05
CA ILE A 258 10.65 -19.62 3.56
C ILE A 258 10.99 -20.90 4.31
N GLN A 259 10.39 -21.09 5.48
CA GLN A 259 10.66 -22.22 6.39
C GLN A 259 9.97 -23.52 5.94
N PHE A 260 9.94 -23.75 4.62
CA PHE A 260 9.49 -24.97 3.98
C PHE A 260 10.65 -25.52 3.12
N PRO A 261 11.42 -26.51 3.61
CA PRO A 261 12.72 -26.87 3.02
C PRO A 261 12.69 -27.23 1.53
N ALA A 262 11.60 -27.85 1.06
CA ALA A 262 11.43 -28.18 -0.35
C ALA A 262 11.23 -26.92 -1.21
N ILE A 263 10.34 -26.01 -0.78
CA ILE A 263 10.06 -24.74 -1.48
C ILE A 263 11.27 -23.82 -1.45
N ALA A 264 11.96 -23.71 -0.32
CA ALA A 264 13.17 -22.90 -0.19
C ALA A 264 14.29 -23.38 -1.13
N LYS A 265 14.50 -24.70 -1.20
CA LYS A 265 15.47 -25.30 -2.13
C LYS A 265 15.09 -25.02 -3.59
N ASP A 266 13.81 -25.21 -3.94
CA ASP A 266 13.32 -25.01 -5.30
C ASP A 266 13.48 -23.54 -5.74
N PHE A 267 13.09 -22.59 -4.88
CA PHE A 267 13.27 -21.17 -5.16
C PHE A 267 14.74 -20.74 -5.21
N ALA A 268 15.61 -21.23 -4.32
CA ALA A 268 17.03 -20.89 -4.34
C ALA A 268 17.69 -21.31 -5.66
N ASN A 269 17.40 -22.53 -6.14
CA ASN A 269 17.86 -23.00 -7.45
C ASN A 269 17.32 -22.13 -8.59
N TYR A 270 16.03 -21.77 -8.51
CA TYR A 270 15.41 -20.88 -9.49
C TYR A 270 16.06 -19.49 -9.50
N LEU A 271 16.40 -18.94 -8.33
CA LEU A 271 17.05 -17.62 -8.21
C LEU A 271 18.46 -17.61 -8.84
N GLU A 272 19.22 -18.70 -8.71
CA GLU A 272 20.51 -18.84 -9.41
C GLU A 272 20.33 -18.84 -10.94
N LEU A 273 19.34 -19.57 -11.44
CA LEU A 273 19.00 -19.58 -12.87
C LEU A 273 18.53 -18.20 -13.34
N TYR A 274 17.72 -17.52 -12.54
CA TYR A 274 17.24 -16.18 -12.83
C TYR A 274 18.40 -15.19 -13.02
N TYR A 275 19.42 -15.23 -12.17
CA TYR A 275 20.63 -14.40 -12.36
C TYR A 275 21.38 -14.76 -13.63
N LYS A 276 21.53 -16.05 -13.92
CA LYS A 276 22.13 -16.50 -15.17
C LYS A 276 21.36 -15.97 -16.39
N TYR A 277 20.04 -16.07 -16.41
CA TYR A 277 19.20 -15.57 -17.51
C TYR A 277 19.28 -14.05 -17.64
N ARG A 278 19.32 -13.31 -16.53
CA ARG A 278 19.52 -11.86 -16.56
C ARG A 278 20.83 -11.48 -17.26
N ASP A 279 21.92 -12.17 -16.94
CA ASP A 279 23.24 -11.93 -17.53
C ASP A 279 23.32 -12.38 -19.00
N ASP A 280 22.69 -13.52 -19.31
CA ASP A 280 22.69 -14.14 -20.63
C ASP A 280 21.83 -13.39 -21.66
N TYR A 281 20.68 -12.87 -21.25
CA TYR A 281 19.70 -12.25 -22.17
C TYR A 281 19.82 -10.73 -22.26
N GLN A 282 20.48 -10.09 -21.29
CA GLN A 282 20.78 -8.65 -21.32
C GLN A 282 19.58 -7.79 -21.71
N VAL A 283 18.45 -7.99 -21.02
CA VAL A 283 17.17 -7.34 -21.35
C VAL A 283 17.24 -5.81 -21.41
N ASP A 284 18.21 -5.19 -20.73
CA ASP A 284 18.48 -3.75 -20.84
C ASP A 284 18.90 -3.34 -22.28
N GLN A 285 19.66 -4.18 -22.99
CA GLN A 285 20.01 -3.94 -24.40
C GLN A 285 18.82 -4.16 -25.33
N VAL A 286 18.00 -5.18 -25.05
CA VAL A 286 16.76 -5.44 -25.79
C VAL A 286 15.84 -4.22 -25.73
N LEU A 287 15.60 -3.69 -24.54
CA LEU A 287 14.76 -2.50 -24.34
C LEU A 287 15.37 -1.22 -24.93
N ALA A 288 16.70 -1.19 -25.10
CA ALA A 288 17.38 -0.11 -25.83
C ALA A 288 17.33 -0.28 -27.37
N GLY A 289 16.62 -1.29 -27.88
CA GLY A 289 16.44 -1.55 -29.32
C GLY A 289 17.54 -2.41 -29.95
N VAL A 290 18.47 -2.95 -29.15
CA VAL A 290 19.54 -3.82 -29.64
C VAL A 290 19.05 -5.28 -29.61
N ILE A 291 18.34 -5.67 -30.66
CA ILE A 291 17.78 -7.02 -30.82
C ILE A 291 18.63 -7.78 -31.84
N SER A 292 19.23 -8.91 -31.41
CA SER A 292 20.02 -9.76 -32.28
C SER A 292 19.28 -11.06 -32.61
N GLU A 293 19.38 -11.50 -33.87
CA GLU A 293 18.78 -12.74 -34.35
C GLU A 293 19.23 -13.95 -33.52
N ALA A 294 20.50 -14.00 -33.13
CA ALA A 294 21.05 -15.06 -32.27
C ALA A 294 20.37 -15.13 -30.88
N LEU A 295 19.99 -13.98 -30.32
CA LEU A 295 19.30 -13.90 -29.04
C LEU A 295 17.85 -14.39 -29.15
N CYS A 296 17.13 -13.97 -30.20
CA CYS A 296 15.79 -14.44 -30.52
C CYS A 296 15.79 -15.96 -30.73
N ASP A 297 16.74 -16.48 -31.51
CA ASP A 297 16.91 -17.92 -31.75
C ASP A 297 17.18 -18.71 -30.46
N LYS A 298 18.00 -18.15 -29.56
CA LYS A 298 18.32 -18.76 -28.28
C LYS A 298 17.07 -18.90 -27.43
N VAL A 299 16.32 -17.82 -27.24
CA VAL A 299 15.12 -17.86 -26.39
C VAL A 299 13.99 -18.67 -27.02
N ALA A 300 13.85 -18.64 -28.36
CA ALA A 300 12.84 -19.41 -29.07
C ALA A 300 12.98 -20.93 -28.85
N LYS A 301 14.22 -21.42 -28.75
CA LYS A 301 14.58 -22.83 -28.53
C LYS A 301 14.66 -23.21 -27.05
N ALA A 302 14.55 -22.25 -26.13
CA ALA A 302 14.65 -22.48 -24.69
C ALA A 302 13.44 -23.26 -24.16
N ALA A 303 13.59 -23.82 -22.95
CA ALA A 303 12.47 -24.42 -22.23
C ALA A 303 11.45 -23.34 -21.80
N PHE A 304 10.19 -23.74 -21.61
CA PHE A 304 9.10 -22.78 -21.36
C PHE A 304 9.31 -21.94 -20.09
N ASP A 305 9.90 -22.51 -19.05
CA ASP A 305 10.27 -21.82 -17.81
C ASP A 305 11.34 -20.75 -18.02
N GLU A 306 12.33 -21.02 -18.88
CA GLU A 306 13.33 -20.03 -19.30
C GLU A 306 12.68 -18.91 -20.13
N LYS A 307 11.83 -19.24 -21.11
CA LYS A 307 11.07 -18.25 -21.89
C LYS A 307 10.25 -17.32 -21.00
N LEU A 308 9.50 -17.90 -20.07
CA LEU A 308 8.70 -17.13 -19.11
C LEU A 308 9.57 -16.24 -18.21
N SER A 309 10.75 -16.72 -17.81
CA SER A 309 11.71 -15.92 -17.03
C SER A 309 12.19 -14.69 -17.82
N VAL A 310 12.44 -14.83 -19.13
CA VAL A 310 12.78 -13.69 -20.02
C VAL A 310 11.62 -12.70 -20.16
N VAL A 311 10.40 -13.19 -20.36
CA VAL A 311 9.18 -12.35 -20.38
C VAL A 311 9.03 -11.57 -19.06
N CYS A 312 9.22 -12.23 -17.91
CA CYS A 312 9.15 -11.57 -16.60
C CYS A 312 10.28 -10.54 -16.39
N LEU A 313 11.49 -10.79 -16.91
CA LEU A 313 12.60 -9.83 -16.87
C LEU A 313 12.26 -8.55 -17.65
N LEU A 314 11.69 -8.68 -18.85
CA LEU A 314 11.23 -7.53 -19.65
C LEU A 314 10.13 -6.75 -18.93
N LEU A 315 9.09 -7.44 -18.45
CA LEU A 315 7.99 -6.83 -17.71
C LEU A 315 8.46 -6.11 -16.45
N SER A 316 9.41 -6.68 -15.73
CA SER A 316 9.98 -6.05 -14.54
C SER A 316 10.66 -4.72 -14.86
N LYS A 317 11.47 -4.70 -15.93
CA LYS A 317 12.20 -3.50 -16.34
C LYS A 317 11.23 -2.41 -16.82
N LEU A 318 10.24 -2.79 -17.66
CA LEU A 318 9.18 -1.90 -18.12
C LEU A 318 8.36 -1.33 -16.95
N SER A 319 7.90 -2.19 -16.04
CA SER A 319 7.17 -1.76 -14.85
C SER A 319 7.99 -0.81 -13.98
N GLY A 320 9.29 -1.07 -13.84
CA GLY A 320 10.22 -0.20 -13.12
C GLY A 320 10.28 1.21 -13.69
N VAL A 321 10.45 1.35 -15.01
CA VAL A 321 10.52 2.66 -15.68
C VAL A 321 9.18 3.39 -15.68
N PHE A 322 8.05 2.68 -15.86
CA PHE A 322 6.72 3.27 -15.77
C PHE A 322 6.39 3.75 -14.36
N ARG A 323 6.81 3.00 -13.34
CA ARG A 323 6.68 3.42 -11.95
C ARG A 323 7.47 4.70 -11.68
N GLU A 324 8.73 4.78 -12.11
CA GLU A 324 9.55 5.98 -11.95
C GLU A 324 8.90 7.19 -12.62
N LEU A 325 8.37 7.01 -13.83
CA LEU A 325 7.63 8.03 -14.57
C LEU A 325 6.39 8.49 -13.78
N ARG A 326 5.60 7.55 -13.24
CA ARG A 326 4.41 7.85 -12.43
C ARG A 326 4.74 8.60 -11.14
N LEU A 327 5.82 8.22 -10.45
CA LEU A 327 6.27 8.92 -9.24
C LEU A 327 6.73 10.35 -9.57
N ARG A 328 7.41 10.53 -10.71
CA ARG A 328 7.84 11.85 -11.18
C ARG A 328 6.66 12.74 -11.55
N GLU A 329 5.67 12.19 -12.26
CA GLU A 329 4.42 12.86 -12.58
C GLU A 329 3.70 13.35 -11.30
N ARG A 330 3.50 12.44 -10.33
CA ARG A 330 2.85 12.77 -9.04
C ARG A 330 3.59 13.88 -8.28
N GLN A 331 4.93 13.85 -8.30
CA GLN A 331 5.74 14.93 -7.72
C GLN A 331 5.48 16.26 -8.46
N MET A 332 5.49 16.25 -9.80
CA MET A 332 5.27 17.44 -10.61
C MET A 332 3.86 18.02 -10.42
N GLU A 333 2.83 17.20 -10.23
CA GLU A 333 1.47 17.65 -9.86
C GLU A 333 1.48 18.46 -8.54
N LEU A 334 2.16 17.94 -7.51
CA LEU A 334 2.25 18.60 -6.21
C LEU A 334 3.02 19.92 -6.30
N VAL A 335 4.13 19.93 -7.03
CA VAL A 335 4.89 21.15 -7.30
C VAL A 335 4.04 22.15 -8.07
N MET A 336 3.36 21.74 -9.13
CA MET A 336 2.46 22.59 -9.93
C MET A 336 1.36 23.23 -9.07
N ASN A 337 0.77 22.50 -8.13
CA ASN A 337 -0.21 23.06 -7.20
C ASN A 337 0.41 24.16 -6.33
N GLY A 338 1.60 23.93 -5.78
CA GLY A 338 2.36 24.96 -5.07
C GLY A 338 2.68 26.17 -5.95
N LEU A 339 3.07 25.94 -7.21
CA LEU A 339 3.39 27.01 -8.16
C LEU A 339 2.16 27.84 -8.55
N LYS A 340 0.96 27.25 -8.65
CA LYS A 340 -0.30 27.97 -8.87
C LYS A 340 -0.62 28.89 -7.70
N GLU A 341 -0.37 28.45 -6.47
CA GLU A 341 -0.54 29.30 -5.28
C GLU A 341 0.50 30.41 -5.22
N PHE A 342 1.75 30.09 -5.54
CA PHE A 342 2.82 31.07 -5.65
C PHE A 342 2.49 32.16 -6.67
N GLN A 343 2.06 31.78 -7.88
CA GLN A 343 1.63 32.72 -8.92
C GLN A 343 0.54 33.67 -8.41
N LYS A 344 -0.47 33.14 -7.70
CA LYS A 344 -1.54 33.97 -7.12
C LYS A 344 -1.00 34.97 -6.10
N ALA A 345 -0.08 34.55 -5.23
CA ALA A 345 0.47 35.42 -4.20
C ALA A 345 1.41 36.50 -4.78
N VAL A 346 2.19 36.20 -5.83
CA VAL A 346 3.19 37.15 -6.35
C VAL A 346 2.72 37.99 -7.55
N VAL A 347 1.76 37.52 -8.34
CA VAL A 347 1.28 38.24 -9.54
C VAL A 347 -0.02 38.99 -9.28
N THR A 348 -1.02 38.38 -8.64
CA THR A 348 -2.33 39.02 -8.42
C THR A 348 -2.28 40.10 -7.34
N ASP A 349 -1.58 39.89 -6.23
CA ASP A 349 -1.44 40.91 -5.18
C ASP A 349 -0.56 42.09 -5.61
N ALA A 350 0.36 41.89 -6.56
CA ALA A 350 1.14 42.97 -7.16
C ALA A 350 0.28 43.91 -8.03
N THR A 351 -0.79 43.40 -8.64
CA THR A 351 -1.71 44.22 -9.47
C THR A 351 -2.77 44.99 -8.68
N ALA A 352 -3.02 44.63 -7.41
CA ALA A 352 -3.94 45.34 -6.52
C ALA A 352 -3.32 46.63 -5.90
N GLY A 353 -2.00 46.85 -6.07
CA GLY A 353 -1.30 48.05 -5.63
C GLY A 353 -1.53 49.31 -6.48
N GLY A 354 -2.35 49.23 -7.53
CA GLY A 354 -2.70 50.35 -8.39
C GLY A 354 -4.06 50.96 -8.05
N VAL A 355 -4.11 51.78 -6.99
CA VAL A 355 -4.79 53.08 -6.82
C VAL A 355 -5.11 53.25 -5.33
N ALA A 356 -4.12 53.65 -4.52
CA ALA A 356 -4.37 54.16 -3.19
C ALA A 356 -3.56 55.45 -2.99
N HIS A 357 -4.23 56.59 -3.16
CA HIS A 357 -3.80 57.85 -2.56
C HIS A 357 -3.94 57.71 -1.04
N GLY A 358 -2.82 57.69 -0.31
CA GLY A 358 -2.86 57.79 1.16
C GLY A 358 -1.69 57.08 1.81
N MET A 359 -0.81 57.85 2.42
CA MET A 359 0.32 57.39 3.23
C MET A 359 -0.13 56.56 4.44
N ALA A 360 0.77 55.66 4.86
CA ALA A 360 0.77 54.85 6.09
C ALA A 360 -0.05 53.56 6.03
N ASP A 361 0.66 52.46 5.71
CA ASP A 361 0.54 51.08 6.24
C ASP A 361 0.89 50.06 5.13
N CYS A 362 2.17 49.97 4.78
CA CYS A 362 2.71 48.96 3.85
C CYS A 362 3.73 48.07 4.58
N GLU A 363 3.33 47.49 5.71
CA GLU A 363 4.16 46.50 6.41
C GLU A 363 3.72 45.09 5.98
N ASN A 364 4.64 44.36 5.35
CA ASN A 364 4.57 42.95 4.90
C ASN A 364 4.14 42.66 3.44
N VAL A 365 4.75 43.33 2.46
CA VAL A 365 4.92 42.66 1.15
C VAL A 365 6.04 41.64 1.30
N GLN A 366 5.68 40.36 1.46
CA GLN A 366 6.65 39.28 1.57
C GLN A 366 7.42 39.14 0.24
N SER A 367 8.74 38.95 0.31
CA SER A 367 9.53 38.70 -0.90
C SER A 367 9.07 37.41 -1.60
N PRO A 368 9.17 37.29 -2.93
CA PRO A 368 8.81 36.05 -3.63
C PRO A 368 9.50 34.80 -3.05
N ALA A 369 10.76 34.93 -2.65
CA ALA A 369 11.47 33.85 -1.96
C ALA A 369 10.79 33.46 -0.63
N ALA A 370 10.36 34.43 0.19
CA ALA A 370 9.65 34.17 1.45
C ALA A 370 8.29 33.51 1.22
N VAL A 371 7.54 33.91 0.19
CA VAL A 371 6.28 33.27 -0.20
C VAL A 371 6.51 31.80 -0.57
N MET A 372 7.51 31.51 -1.42
CA MET A 372 7.85 30.15 -1.81
C MET A 372 8.29 29.28 -0.62
N MET A 373 9.13 29.81 0.26
CA MET A 373 9.55 29.11 1.48
C MET A 373 8.38 28.91 2.46
N GLY A 374 7.42 29.83 2.50
CA GLY A 374 6.19 29.69 3.28
C GLY A 374 5.31 28.54 2.78
N LEU A 375 5.19 28.36 1.45
CA LEU A 375 4.50 27.23 0.84
C LEU A 375 5.20 25.90 1.17
N ALA A 376 6.53 25.85 1.07
CA ALA A 376 7.33 24.70 1.47
C ALA A 376 7.09 24.34 2.95
N ALA A 377 7.19 25.31 3.86
CA ALA A 377 6.95 25.09 5.29
C ALA A 377 5.51 24.65 5.61
N ARG A 378 4.52 25.07 4.81
CA ARG A 378 3.14 24.57 4.94
C ARG A 378 3.05 23.10 4.51
N MET A 379 3.61 22.75 3.36
CA MET A 379 3.67 21.36 2.88
C MET A 379 4.39 20.44 3.88
N GLU A 380 5.48 20.90 4.50
CA GLU A 380 6.18 20.15 5.55
C GLU A 380 5.29 19.88 6.77
N ARG A 381 4.51 20.88 7.22
CA ARG A 381 3.55 20.72 8.32
C ARG A 381 2.46 19.71 7.97
N GLU A 382 1.92 19.75 6.76
CA GLU A 382 0.93 18.80 6.26
C GLU A 382 1.50 17.36 6.22
N ILE A 383 2.72 17.18 5.69
CA ILE A 383 3.41 15.88 5.69
C ILE A 383 3.56 15.34 7.12
N ASN A 384 4.01 16.17 8.05
CA ASN A 384 4.22 15.75 9.44
C ASN A 384 2.89 15.43 10.15
N ALA A 385 1.84 16.20 9.89
CA ALA A 385 0.50 15.96 10.43
C ALA A 385 -0.04 14.60 9.94
N ASP A 386 -0.07 14.38 8.63
CA ASP A 386 -0.59 13.13 8.04
C ASP A 386 0.26 11.92 8.47
N ARG A 387 1.59 12.09 8.61
CA ARG A 387 2.48 11.04 9.11
C ARG A 387 2.15 10.66 10.55
N SER A 388 1.97 11.64 11.43
CA SER A 388 1.60 11.40 12.84
C SER A 388 0.20 10.78 12.97
N ALA A 389 -0.69 11.12 12.05
CA ALA A 389 -2.01 10.51 11.94
C ALA A 389 -1.97 9.07 11.40
N GLY A 390 -0.88 8.65 10.75
CA GLY A 390 -0.78 7.34 10.08
C GLY A 390 -1.48 7.30 8.72
N LEU A 391 -1.79 8.47 8.15
CA LEU A 391 -2.52 8.65 6.89
C LEU A 391 -1.61 8.67 5.66
N LEU A 392 -0.28 8.60 5.84
CA LEU A 392 0.69 8.53 4.75
C LEU A 392 1.28 7.14 4.59
N SER A 393 1.20 6.63 3.37
CA SER A 393 2.05 5.51 2.95
C SER A 393 3.50 5.97 2.78
N ARG A 394 4.45 5.04 2.91
CA ARG A 394 5.89 5.32 2.71
C ARG A 394 6.18 5.92 1.32
N ARG A 395 5.45 5.47 0.29
CA ARG A 395 5.59 5.94 -1.10
C ARG A 395 5.08 7.37 -1.25
N GLU A 396 3.89 7.67 -0.74
CA GLU A 396 3.32 9.02 -0.82
C GLU A 396 4.14 10.02 0.00
N GLU A 397 4.65 9.61 1.18
CA GLU A 397 5.57 10.45 1.97
C GLU A 397 6.84 10.79 1.17
N ALA A 398 7.46 9.80 0.51
CA ALA A 398 8.65 10.04 -0.31
C ALA A 398 8.39 11.01 -1.46
N VAL A 399 7.23 10.89 -2.14
CA VAL A 399 6.86 11.79 -3.24
C VAL A 399 6.59 13.21 -2.74
N ARG A 400 5.84 13.37 -1.65
CA ARG A 400 5.58 14.70 -1.05
C ARG A 400 6.86 15.37 -0.54
N ARG A 401 7.76 14.61 0.10
CA ARG A 401 9.09 15.11 0.50
C ARG A 401 9.93 15.54 -0.70
N SER A 402 9.88 14.78 -1.80
CA SER A 402 10.56 15.15 -3.05
C SER A 402 9.99 16.44 -3.65
N ALA A 403 8.68 16.65 -3.60
CA ALA A 403 8.04 17.90 -4.03
C ALA A 403 8.42 19.09 -3.11
N LEU A 404 8.45 18.86 -1.79
CA LEU A 404 8.91 19.84 -0.80
C LEU A 404 10.33 20.34 -1.13
N ILE A 405 11.26 19.41 -1.37
CA ILE A 405 12.66 19.75 -1.72
C ILE A 405 12.71 20.61 -2.98
N GLU A 406 11.90 20.33 -4.00
CA GLU A 406 11.84 21.16 -5.21
C GLU A 406 11.33 22.58 -4.92
N LEU A 407 10.27 22.72 -4.10
CA LEU A 407 9.77 24.04 -3.69
C LEU A 407 10.82 24.84 -2.90
N GLU A 408 11.56 24.19 -1.99
CA GLU A 408 12.68 24.82 -1.30
C GLU A 408 13.79 25.25 -2.26
N ASN A 409 14.09 24.43 -3.28
CA ASN A 409 15.08 24.78 -4.29
C ASN A 409 14.64 25.99 -5.11
N TYR A 410 13.36 26.11 -5.48
CA TYR A 410 12.83 27.34 -6.09
C TYR A 410 12.98 28.54 -5.15
N GLY A 411 12.67 28.38 -3.85
CA GLY A 411 12.82 29.44 -2.85
C GLY A 411 14.27 29.93 -2.73
N LYS A 412 15.24 29.02 -2.71
CA LYS A 412 16.68 29.33 -2.67
C LYS A 412 17.15 30.07 -3.93
N GLU A 413 16.70 29.66 -5.10
CA GLU A 413 17.04 30.34 -6.37
C GLU A 413 16.45 31.75 -6.42
N LEU A 414 15.20 31.92 -5.99
CA LEU A 414 14.57 33.24 -5.91
C LEU A 414 15.29 34.17 -4.92
N ALA A 415 15.83 33.63 -3.82
CA ALA A 415 16.58 34.42 -2.84
C ALA A 415 17.92 34.95 -3.36
N GLN A 416 18.48 34.30 -4.38
CA GLN A 416 19.73 34.71 -5.03
C GLN A 416 19.51 35.75 -6.14
N MET A 417 18.27 36.06 -6.49
CA MET A 417 17.94 37.01 -7.54
C MET A 417 18.08 38.46 -7.06
N GLU A 418 18.98 39.24 -7.67
CA GLU A 418 19.33 40.59 -7.23
C GLU A 418 18.17 41.61 -7.32
N ARG A 419 17.16 41.36 -8.17
CA ARG A 419 15.88 42.09 -8.27
C ARG A 419 14.76 41.18 -8.75
N ALA A 420 14.04 40.56 -7.81
CA ALA A 420 12.85 39.77 -8.10
C ALA A 420 11.59 40.60 -7.80
N ASP A 421 11.00 41.23 -8.82
CA ASP A 421 9.59 41.60 -8.72
C ASP A 421 8.72 40.33 -8.92
N GLY A 422 7.46 40.38 -8.47
CA GLY A 422 6.57 39.21 -8.52
C GLY A 422 6.46 38.57 -9.92
N PRO A 423 6.27 39.35 -11.00
CA PRO A 423 6.26 38.83 -12.37
C PRO A 423 7.57 38.19 -12.82
N ALA A 424 8.73 38.78 -12.54
CA ALA A 424 10.03 38.20 -12.91
C ALA A 424 10.32 36.91 -12.15
N ALA A 425 9.98 36.87 -10.85
CA ALA A 425 10.08 35.67 -10.03
C ALA A 425 9.20 34.53 -10.57
N TRP A 426 7.97 34.85 -10.96
CA TRP A 426 7.07 33.89 -11.59
C TRP A 426 7.63 33.35 -12.90
N GLU A 427 8.14 34.21 -13.78
CA GLU A 427 8.66 33.77 -15.09
C GLU A 427 9.90 32.88 -14.94
N GLN A 428 10.79 33.16 -13.99
CA GLN A 428 11.94 32.28 -13.71
C GLN A 428 11.50 30.88 -13.26
N VAL A 429 10.59 30.80 -12.28
CA VAL A 429 10.08 29.53 -11.76
C VAL A 429 9.32 28.76 -12.84
N ARG A 430 8.49 29.47 -13.62
CA ARG A 430 7.75 28.90 -14.75
C ARG A 430 8.68 28.34 -15.82
N ALA A 431 9.74 29.05 -16.18
CA ALA A 431 10.71 28.59 -17.18
C ALA A 431 11.46 27.33 -16.71
N ARG A 432 11.88 27.29 -15.44
CA ARG A 432 12.54 26.10 -14.87
C ARG A 432 11.57 24.91 -14.78
N PHE A 433 10.33 25.13 -14.37
CA PHE A 433 9.30 24.08 -14.38
C PHE A 433 9.02 23.60 -15.81
N GLY A 434 9.03 24.50 -16.80
CA GLY A 434 8.94 24.17 -18.22
C GLY A 434 10.02 23.20 -18.67
N GLN A 435 11.29 23.46 -18.34
CA GLN A 435 12.40 22.53 -18.65
C GLN A 435 12.22 21.16 -17.97
N ALA A 436 11.70 21.12 -16.75
CA ALA A 436 11.38 19.86 -16.08
C ALA A 436 10.24 19.11 -16.78
N SER A 437 9.26 19.83 -17.32
CA SER A 437 8.17 19.29 -18.14
C SER A 437 8.68 18.72 -19.45
N ASP A 438 9.59 19.40 -20.14
CA ASP A 438 10.17 18.94 -21.40
C ASP A 438 10.94 17.62 -21.18
N ARG A 439 11.78 17.56 -20.14
CA ARG A 439 12.50 16.32 -19.77
C ARG A 439 11.56 15.17 -19.38
N TYR A 440 10.44 15.48 -18.74
CA TYR A 440 9.43 14.47 -18.42
C TYR A 440 8.82 13.89 -19.69
N GLU A 441 8.51 14.74 -20.68
CA GLU A 441 7.95 14.30 -21.96
C GLU A 441 8.95 13.47 -22.77
N GLU A 442 10.23 13.89 -22.84
CA GLU A 442 11.29 13.08 -23.44
C GLU A 442 11.40 11.69 -22.79
N ARG A 443 11.33 11.63 -21.46
CA ARG A 443 11.38 10.36 -20.72
C ARG A 443 10.13 9.52 -20.98
N ARG A 444 8.95 10.13 -21.08
CA ARG A 444 7.68 9.46 -21.41
C ARG A 444 7.76 8.80 -22.78
N ILE A 445 8.28 9.50 -23.78
CA ILE A 445 8.49 8.97 -25.13
C ILE A 445 9.48 7.80 -25.10
N SER A 446 10.63 7.96 -24.45
CA SER A 446 11.63 6.90 -24.32
C SER A 446 11.08 5.64 -23.63
N CYS A 447 10.23 5.79 -22.61
CA CYS A 447 9.54 4.65 -21.98
C CYS A 447 8.60 3.93 -22.97
N GLY A 448 7.94 4.68 -23.87
CA GLY A 448 7.12 4.12 -24.93
C GLY A 448 7.94 3.35 -25.96
N GLU A 449 9.08 3.90 -26.39
CA GLU A 449 10.02 3.21 -27.29
C GLU A 449 10.54 1.89 -26.67
N MET A 450 10.85 1.88 -25.36
CA MET A 450 11.23 0.65 -24.67
C MET A 450 10.14 -0.43 -24.73
N LEU A 451 8.87 -0.04 -24.64
CA LEU A 451 7.75 -0.98 -24.77
C LEU A 451 7.64 -1.53 -26.20
N GLU A 452 7.79 -0.67 -27.20
CA GLU A 452 7.81 -1.06 -28.61
C GLU A 452 8.96 -2.04 -28.91
N HIS A 453 10.16 -1.78 -28.39
CA HIS A 453 11.29 -2.71 -28.52
C HIS A 453 11.05 -4.04 -27.80
N ALA A 454 10.31 -4.06 -26.69
CA ALA A 454 9.91 -5.30 -26.05
C ALA A 454 8.96 -6.11 -26.96
N PHE A 455 8.02 -5.45 -27.64
CA PHE A 455 7.17 -6.10 -28.64
C PHE A 455 8.00 -6.60 -29.83
N ASP A 456 8.92 -5.80 -30.38
CA ASP A 456 9.81 -6.23 -31.48
C ASP A 456 10.55 -7.53 -31.11
N PHE A 457 11.08 -7.60 -29.90
CA PHE A 457 11.79 -8.77 -29.41
C PHE A 457 10.88 -10.00 -29.27
N LEU A 458 9.70 -9.82 -28.67
CA LEU A 458 8.76 -10.92 -28.45
C LEU A 458 8.18 -11.42 -29.77
N GLU A 459 7.87 -10.54 -30.72
CA GLU A 459 7.40 -10.90 -32.07
C GLU A 459 8.49 -11.69 -32.82
N ALA A 460 9.74 -11.21 -32.77
CA ALA A 460 10.87 -11.90 -33.41
C ALA A 460 11.18 -13.26 -32.78
N ALA A 461 11.07 -13.37 -31.45
CA ALA A 461 11.40 -14.59 -30.72
C ALA A 461 10.28 -15.63 -30.70
N PHE A 462 9.03 -15.18 -30.61
CA PHE A 462 7.89 -16.01 -30.24
C PHE A 462 6.68 -15.85 -31.17
N GLY A 463 6.58 -14.73 -31.89
CA GLY A 463 5.41 -14.39 -32.69
C GLY A 463 4.15 -14.29 -31.83
N ASP A 464 3.05 -14.88 -32.29
CA ASP A 464 1.74 -14.84 -31.63
C ASP A 464 1.54 -16.01 -30.64
N SER A 465 2.60 -16.49 -30.01
CA SER A 465 2.54 -17.65 -29.10
C SER A 465 2.02 -17.29 -27.69
N GLN A 466 1.96 -18.29 -26.82
CA GLN A 466 1.52 -18.13 -25.42
C GLN A 466 2.36 -17.11 -24.63
N GLU A 467 3.64 -16.95 -24.94
CA GLU A 467 4.54 -15.98 -24.30
C GLU A 467 4.07 -14.54 -24.53
N MET A 468 3.61 -14.21 -25.75
CA MET A 468 3.02 -12.91 -26.08
C MET A 468 1.72 -12.68 -25.29
N VAL A 469 0.87 -13.70 -25.20
CA VAL A 469 -0.37 -13.66 -24.42
C VAL A 469 -0.08 -13.38 -22.95
N ILE A 470 0.93 -14.04 -22.37
CA ILE A 470 1.37 -13.81 -20.99
C ILE A 470 1.86 -12.38 -20.84
N PHE A 471 2.73 -11.91 -21.73
CA PHE A 471 3.26 -10.53 -21.68
C PHE A 471 2.13 -9.50 -21.62
N VAL A 472 1.15 -9.57 -22.51
CA VAL A 472 0.02 -8.63 -22.55
C VAL A 472 -0.91 -8.79 -21.34
N THR A 473 -1.14 -10.01 -20.87
CA THR A 473 -1.91 -10.26 -19.65
C THR A 473 -1.26 -9.61 -18.43
N GLU A 474 0.07 -9.68 -18.33
CA GLU A 474 0.81 -9.04 -17.24
C GLU A 474 0.81 -7.51 -17.34
N LEU A 475 0.87 -6.94 -18.55
CA LEU A 475 0.68 -5.51 -18.76
C LEU A 475 -0.68 -5.03 -18.24
N ASN A 476 -1.73 -5.85 -18.40
CA ASN A 476 -3.08 -5.57 -17.90
C ASN A 476 -3.25 -5.75 -16.38
N THR A 477 -2.33 -6.48 -15.73
CA THR A 477 -2.39 -6.77 -14.29
C THR A 477 -1.55 -5.77 -13.48
N ASN A 478 -0.47 -5.28 -14.07
CA ASN A 478 0.43 -4.33 -13.42
C ASN A 478 -0.12 -2.90 -13.47
N GLU A 479 -0.38 -2.31 -12.30
CA GLU A 479 -0.97 -0.96 -12.21
C GLU A 479 -0.17 0.11 -12.97
N TYR A 480 1.16 0.07 -12.91
CA TYR A 480 1.98 1.09 -13.57
C TYR A 480 1.94 0.94 -15.10
N CYS A 481 1.89 -0.29 -15.60
CA CYS A 481 1.70 -0.56 -17.02
C CYS A 481 0.32 -0.11 -17.50
N VAL A 482 -0.75 -0.49 -16.78
CA VAL A 482 -2.13 -0.08 -17.11
C VAL A 482 -2.27 1.43 -17.15
N ARG A 483 -1.70 2.14 -16.17
CA ARG A 483 -1.73 3.60 -16.14
C ARG A 483 -0.99 4.22 -17.31
N PHE A 484 0.21 3.74 -17.62
CA PHE A 484 0.98 4.23 -18.77
C PHE A 484 0.21 4.02 -20.09
N LEU A 485 -0.40 2.85 -20.28
CA LEU A 485 -1.17 2.49 -21.48
C LEU A 485 -2.53 3.19 -21.60
N GLN A 486 -2.99 3.90 -20.56
CA GLN A 486 -4.16 4.79 -20.65
C GLN A 486 -3.81 6.15 -21.27
N GLU A 487 -2.53 6.54 -21.22
CA GLU A 487 -2.05 7.86 -21.63
C GLU A 487 -1.12 7.81 -22.85
N TYR A 488 -0.50 6.65 -23.09
CA TYR A 488 0.39 6.40 -24.22
C TYR A 488 -0.26 5.43 -25.21
N GLU A 489 -0.42 5.88 -26.45
CA GLU A 489 -0.98 5.07 -27.54
C GLU A 489 0.07 4.08 -28.07
N CYS A 490 0.00 2.83 -27.62
CA CYS A 490 0.77 1.71 -28.17
C CYS A 490 -0.14 0.85 -29.05
N GLU A 491 -0.02 0.99 -30.38
CA GLU A 491 -0.90 0.30 -31.32
C GLU A 491 -0.79 -1.22 -31.19
N ARG A 492 0.44 -1.74 -31.06
CA ARG A 492 0.70 -3.18 -30.91
C ARG A 492 0.03 -3.76 -29.67
N TYR A 493 0.10 -3.07 -28.54
CA TYR A 493 -0.61 -3.48 -27.33
C TYR A 493 -2.13 -3.63 -27.59
N TYR A 494 -2.77 -2.65 -28.24
CA TYR A 494 -4.21 -2.74 -28.54
C TYR A 494 -4.53 -3.88 -29.51
N GLN A 495 -3.68 -4.11 -30.52
CA GLN A 495 -3.84 -5.21 -31.46
C GLN A 495 -3.82 -6.57 -30.75
N TYR A 496 -2.81 -6.82 -29.91
CA TYR A 496 -2.68 -8.07 -29.17
C TYR A 496 -3.74 -8.24 -28.07
N ASN A 497 -4.06 -7.16 -27.34
CA ASN A 497 -5.08 -7.18 -26.30
C ASN A 497 -6.48 -7.50 -26.88
N LYS A 498 -6.78 -6.96 -28.07
CA LYS A 498 -8.04 -7.26 -28.78
C LYS A 498 -8.13 -8.72 -29.21
N ARG A 499 -7.04 -9.33 -29.70
CA ARG A 499 -7.00 -10.76 -30.03
C ARG A 499 -7.25 -11.64 -28.80
N LEU A 500 -6.60 -11.31 -27.69
CA LEU A 500 -6.79 -11.94 -26.38
C LEU A 500 -8.28 -11.96 -25.96
N LEU A 501 -8.98 -10.83 -26.09
CA LEU A 501 -10.41 -10.74 -25.76
C LEU A 501 -11.29 -11.62 -26.65
N PHE A 502 -10.99 -11.74 -27.94
CA PHE A 502 -11.74 -12.60 -28.85
C PHE A 502 -11.54 -14.08 -28.56
N ASP A 503 -10.31 -14.50 -28.26
CA ASP A 503 -10.02 -15.89 -27.91
C ASP A 503 -10.74 -16.31 -26.61
N ASP A 504 -10.80 -15.41 -25.62
CA ASP A 504 -11.54 -15.60 -24.37
C ASP A 504 -13.06 -15.70 -24.59
N GLU A 505 -13.63 -14.84 -25.45
CA GLU A 505 -15.05 -14.91 -25.83
C GLU A 505 -15.39 -16.21 -26.58
N GLU A 506 -14.54 -16.65 -27.51
CA GLU A 506 -14.74 -17.87 -28.27
C GLU A 506 -14.65 -19.12 -27.37
N GLN A 507 -13.70 -19.15 -26.42
CA GLN A 507 -13.61 -20.22 -25.42
C GLN A 507 -14.83 -20.27 -24.50
N ARG A 508 -15.35 -19.12 -24.05
CA ARG A 508 -16.57 -19.06 -23.23
C ARG A 508 -17.81 -19.54 -23.99
N LEU A 509 -17.89 -19.25 -25.29
CA LEU A 509 -18.97 -19.73 -26.15
C LEU A 509 -18.88 -21.25 -26.38
N ARG A 510 -17.67 -21.79 -26.59
CA ARG A 510 -17.44 -23.23 -26.73
C ARG A 510 -17.69 -24.01 -25.43
N ALA A 511 -17.43 -23.43 -24.26
CA ALA A 511 -17.72 -24.06 -22.96
C ALA A 511 -19.22 -24.06 -22.58
N ARG A 512 -20.06 -23.33 -23.33
CA ARG A 512 -21.52 -23.28 -23.14
C ARG A 512 -22.30 -24.24 -24.05
N ILE A 513 -21.62 -24.87 -25.00
CA ILE A 513 -22.15 -25.91 -25.90
C ILE A 513 -21.72 -27.27 -25.33
#